data_AF-A0A2D6TVI1-F1
#
_entry.id   AF-A0A2D6TVI1-F1
#
_cell.length_a   1.000
_cell.length_b   1.000
_cell.length_c   1.000
_cell.angle_alpha   90.00
_cell.angle_beta   90.00
_cell.angle_gamma   90.00
#
_symmetry.space_group_name_H-M   'P 1'
#
loop_
_entity.id
_entity.type
_entity.pdbx_description
1 polymer ?
#
loop_
_entity_poly.entity_id
_entity_poly.type
_entity_poly.pdbx_seq_one_letter_code
_entity_poly.pdbx_strand_id
1 'polypeptide(L)'
;MTNYEFVKWMAGYFTLSDAETLSKKQLWVMNNHLNLVTAVEGVLGPFNQEVRAMIVHQIDQLEHDDDYSPAEFTTALREKILTQAENI
;
A
#
# COMPACT_ATOMS: atom_id res chain seq x y z
N MET A 1 -3.63 14.99 -0.67
CA MET A 1 -3.15 13.73 -0.11
C MET A 1 -1.80 13.97 0.51
N THR A 2 -1.78 14.20 1.81
CA THR A 2 -0.59 14.22 2.68
C THR A 2 -0.16 12.80 3.04
N ASN A 3 1.00 12.66 3.69
CA ASN A 3 1.46 11.39 4.23
C ASN A 3 0.42 10.78 5.18
N TYR A 4 -0.20 11.60 6.03
CA TYR A 4 -1.28 11.20 6.93
C TYR A 4 -2.54 10.77 6.17
N GLU A 5 -2.99 11.57 5.21
CA GLU A 5 -4.19 11.27 4.43
C GLU A 5 -4.06 9.96 3.64
N PHE A 6 -2.87 9.65 3.14
CA PHE A 6 -2.61 8.36 2.47
C PHE A 6 -2.84 7.17 3.41
N VAL A 7 -2.33 7.23 4.65
CA VAL A 7 -2.52 6.15 5.62
C VAL A 7 -3.99 5.96 5.95
N LYS A 8 -4.73 7.05 6.21
CA LYS A 8 -6.17 6.97 6.48
C LYS A 8 -6.97 6.46 5.27
N TRP A 9 -6.57 6.85 4.06
CA TRP A 9 -7.17 6.33 2.82
C TRP A 9 -6.95 4.82 2.66
N MET A 10 -5.71 4.34 2.86
CA MET A 10 -5.38 2.92 2.82
C MET A 10 -6.12 2.13 3.90
N ALA A 11 -6.20 2.67 5.12
CA ALA A 11 -6.93 2.05 6.21
C ALA A 11 -8.42 1.91 5.87
N GLY A 12 -9.05 2.99 5.40
CA GLY A 12 -10.44 2.96 4.94
C GLY A 12 -10.67 1.95 3.82
N TYR A 13 -9.75 1.87 2.85
CA TYR A 13 -9.81 0.85 1.80
C TYR A 13 -9.81 -0.57 2.38
N PHE A 14 -8.88 -0.88 3.29
CA PHE A 14 -8.79 -2.22 3.89
C PHE A 14 -9.92 -2.54 4.86
N THR A 15 -10.52 -1.55 5.51
CA THR A 15 -11.70 -1.75 6.37
C THR A 15 -12.95 -2.06 5.55
N LEU A 16 -13.07 -1.49 4.35
CA LEU A 16 -14.26 -1.64 3.51
C LEU A 16 -14.14 -2.76 2.47
N SER A 17 -12.93 -3.25 2.22
CA SER A 17 -12.64 -4.23 1.18
C SER A 17 -12.40 -5.61 1.79
N ASP A 18 -13.15 -6.60 1.30
CA ASP A 18 -12.93 -8.02 1.63
C ASP A 18 -11.85 -8.67 0.74
N ALA A 19 -10.99 -7.87 0.11
CA ALA A 19 -9.96 -8.39 -0.80
C ALA A 19 -8.94 -9.26 -0.04
N GLU A 20 -9.02 -10.58 -0.24
CA GLU A 20 -8.04 -11.56 0.22
C GLU A 20 -6.69 -11.37 -0.46
N THR A 21 -6.72 -10.99 -1.74
CA THR A 21 -5.52 -10.67 -2.54
C THR A 21 -5.66 -9.31 -3.23
N LEU A 22 -4.56 -8.57 -3.29
CA LEU A 22 -4.47 -7.35 -4.09
C LEU A 22 -4.02 -7.68 -5.51
N SER A 23 -4.85 -7.33 -6.47
CA SER A 23 -4.48 -7.35 -7.89
C SER A 23 -3.39 -6.33 -8.18
N LYS A 24 -2.62 -6.61 -9.25
CA LYS A 24 -1.63 -5.66 -9.80
C LYS A 24 -2.22 -4.26 -10.02
N LYS A 25 -3.46 -4.16 -10.51
CA LYS A 25 -4.14 -2.88 -10.72
C LYS A 25 -4.35 -2.12 -9.41
N GLN A 26 -4.78 -2.79 -8.33
CA GLN A 26 -4.95 -2.16 -7.02
C GLN A 26 -3.61 -1.64 -6.48
N LEU A 27 -2.53 -2.41 -6.62
CA LEU A 27 -1.18 -2.00 -6.21
C LEU A 27 -0.70 -0.76 -6.97
N TRP A 28 -0.92 -0.70 -8.29
CA TRP A 28 -0.62 0.49 -9.09
C TRP A 28 -1.41 1.72 -8.62
N VAL A 29 -2.69 1.56 -8.28
CA VAL A 29 -3.49 2.66 -7.73
C VAL A 29 -2.89 3.14 -6.41
N MET A 30 -2.50 2.24 -5.51
CA MET A 30 -1.87 2.60 -4.24
C MET A 30 -0.52 3.33 -4.44
N ASN A 31 0.33 2.84 -5.35
CA ASN A 31 1.60 3.49 -5.70
C ASN A 31 1.37 4.89 -6.30
N ASN A 32 0.34 5.06 -7.12
CA ASN A 32 -0.01 6.38 -7.66
C ASN A 32 -0.44 7.37 -6.57
N HIS A 33 -1.14 6.91 -5.53
CA HIS A 33 -1.48 7.75 -4.39
C HIS A 33 -0.23 8.19 -3.61
N LEU A 34 0.80 7.34 -3.48
CA LEU A 34 2.10 7.74 -2.91
C LEU A 34 2.83 8.78 -3.78
N ASN A 35 2.70 8.71 -5.11
CA ASN A 35 3.23 9.76 -5.99
C ASN A 35 2.52 11.10 -5.73
N LEU A 36 1.20 11.09 -5.48
CA LEU A 36 0.46 12.30 -5.09
C LEU A 36 0.93 12.87 -3.75
N VAL A 37 1.25 12.02 -2.77
CA VAL A 37 1.85 12.47 -1.50
C VAL A 37 3.15 13.22 -1.75
N THR A 38 4.03 12.63 -2.56
CA THR A 38 5.31 13.26 -2.92
C THR A 38 5.10 14.58 -3.66
N ALA A 39 4.11 14.66 -4.54
CA ALA A 39 3.80 15.88 -5.28
C ALA A 39 3.28 17.02 -4.37
N VAL A 40 2.58 16.68 -3.27
CA VAL A 40 2.00 17.66 -2.34
C VAL A 40 2.97 18.06 -1.24
N GLU A 41 3.67 17.10 -0.62
CA GLU A 41 4.53 17.35 0.55
C GLU A 41 6.03 17.34 0.24
N GLY A 42 6.41 17.07 -1.02
CA GLY A 42 7.79 17.00 -1.47
C GLY A 42 8.54 15.73 -1.05
N VAL A 43 8.07 15.02 -0.03
CA VAL A 43 8.72 13.82 0.50
C VAL A 43 7.72 12.82 1.10
N LEU A 44 8.01 11.53 0.96
CA LEU A 44 7.34 10.48 1.71
C LEU A 44 7.94 10.37 3.11
N GLY A 45 7.12 10.34 4.14
CA GLY A 45 7.54 10.00 5.50
C GLY A 45 8.06 8.54 5.55
N PRO A 46 8.85 8.18 6.58
CA PRO A 46 9.51 6.87 6.66
C PRO A 46 8.55 5.69 6.47
N PHE A 47 7.39 5.75 7.11
CA PHE A 47 6.35 4.72 6.98
C PHE A 47 5.87 4.55 5.51
N ASN A 48 5.60 5.65 4.82
CA ASN A 48 5.12 5.61 3.43
C ASN A 48 6.21 5.22 2.44
N GLN A 49 7.49 5.46 2.76
CA GLN A 49 8.61 4.93 1.99
C GLN A 49 8.68 3.40 2.08
N GLU A 50 8.51 2.84 3.28
CA GLU A 50 8.46 1.39 3.48
C GLU A 50 7.26 0.75 2.76
N VAL A 51 6.07 1.35 2.89
CA VAL A 51 4.88 0.88 2.16
C VAL A 51 5.11 0.92 0.65
N ARG A 52 5.75 1.97 0.14
CA ARG A 52 6.11 2.03 -1.29
C ARG A 52 7.03 0.89 -1.71
N ALA A 53 8.07 0.62 -0.92
CA ALA A 53 9.01 -0.46 -1.20
C ALA A 53 8.30 -1.82 -1.26
N MET A 54 7.41 -2.09 -0.29
CA MET A 54 6.57 -3.29 -0.28
C MET A 54 5.71 -3.41 -1.56
N ILE A 55 5.00 -2.34 -1.93
CA ILE A 55 4.13 -2.32 -3.11
C ILE A 55 4.92 -2.54 -4.41
N VAL A 56 6.06 -1.85 -4.57
CA VAL A 56 6.89 -1.96 -5.77
C VAL A 56 7.46 -3.37 -5.90
N HIS A 57 7.97 -3.94 -4.80
CA HIS A 57 8.44 -5.32 -4.79
C HIS A 57 7.32 -6.30 -5.17
N GLN A 58 6.11 -6.11 -4.65
CA GLN A 58 4.98 -6.97 -4.99
C GLN A 58 4.56 -6.85 -6.47
N ILE A 59 4.58 -5.65 -7.04
CA ILE A 59 4.31 -5.46 -8.47
C ILE A 59 5.33 -6.23 -9.32
N ASP A 60 6.60 -6.17 -8.94
CA ASP A 60 7.69 -6.89 -9.62
C ASP A 60 7.53 -8.42 -9.52
N GLN A 61 7.17 -8.94 -8.35
CA GLN A 61 6.89 -10.38 -8.17
C GLN A 61 5.74 -10.86 -9.08
N LEU A 62 4.64 -10.09 -9.14
CA LEU A 62 3.49 -10.40 -10.01
C LEU A 62 3.79 -10.28 -11.51
N GLU A 63 4.94 -9.72 -11.89
CA GLU A 63 5.38 -9.63 -13.28
C GLU A 63 6.25 -10.82 -13.71
N HIS A 64 6.86 -11.53 -12.76
CA HIS A 64 7.93 -12.49 -13.03
C HIS A 64 7.70 -13.90 -12.46
N ASP A 65 6.68 -14.10 -11.63
CA ASP A 65 6.37 -15.40 -11.02
C ASP A 65 4.87 -15.71 -11.10
N ASP A 66 4.52 -16.65 -11.98
CA ASP A 66 3.13 -17.11 -12.19
C ASP A 66 2.62 -18.00 -11.04
N ASP A 67 3.51 -18.56 -10.21
CA ASP A 67 3.17 -19.46 -9.09
C ASP A 67 3.14 -18.71 -7.73
N TYR A 68 3.39 -17.39 -7.73
CA TYR A 68 3.39 -16.57 -6.53
C TYR A 68 1.99 -16.33 -5.95
N SER A 69 1.81 -16.57 -4.64
CA SER A 69 0.56 -16.26 -3.92
C SER A 69 0.66 -14.93 -3.16
N PRO A 70 -0.09 -13.88 -3.56
CA PRO A 70 -0.04 -12.55 -2.94
C PRO A 70 -0.90 -12.39 -1.67
N ALA A 71 -1.46 -13.49 -1.14
CA ALA A 71 -2.35 -13.44 0.03
C ALA A 71 -1.59 -13.03 1.31
N GLU A 72 -0.39 -13.58 1.51
CA GLU A 72 0.47 -13.24 2.66
C GLU A 72 0.90 -11.78 2.62
N PHE A 73 1.27 -11.28 1.43
CA PHE A 73 1.56 -9.86 1.23
C PHE A 73 0.36 -8.98 1.59
N THR A 74 -0.83 -9.31 1.08
CA THR A 74 -2.04 -8.52 1.29
C THR A 74 -2.37 -8.44 2.78
N THR A 75 -2.21 -9.55 3.50
CA THR A 75 -2.39 -9.63 4.95
C THR A 75 -1.38 -8.77 5.69
N ALA A 76 -0.08 -8.92 5.39
CA ALA A 76 0.98 -8.14 6.03
C ALA A 76 0.84 -6.62 5.79
N LEU A 77 0.51 -6.22 4.56
CA LEU A 77 0.27 -4.82 4.22
C LEU A 77 -0.96 -4.28 4.96
N ARG A 78 -2.05 -5.05 5.02
CA ARG A 78 -3.27 -4.68 5.76
C ARG A 78 -2.96 -4.43 7.23
N GLU A 79 -2.32 -5.38 7.90
CA GLU A 79 -1.97 -5.28 9.32
C GLU A 79 -1.08 -4.06 9.61
N LYS A 80 -0.07 -3.84 8.76
CA LYS A 80 0.86 -2.70 8.89
C LYS A 80 0.13 -1.36 8.78
N ILE A 81 -0.79 -1.24 7.82
CA ILE A 81 -1.57 -0.02 7.60
C ILE A 81 -2.53 0.24 8.75
N LEU A 82 -3.29 -0.77 9.17
CA LEU A 82 -4.28 -0.61 10.24
C LEU A 82 -3.60 -0.27 11.57
N THR A 83 -2.49 -0.94 11.90
CA THR A 83 -1.68 -0.62 13.08
C THR A 83 -1.17 0.82 13.04
N GLN A 84 -0.66 1.29 11.90
CA GLN A 84 -0.20 2.67 11.79
C GLN A 84 -1.36 3.66 11.94
N ALA A 85 -2.52 3.36 11.37
CA ALA A 85 -3.69 4.23 11.39
C ALA A 85 -4.26 4.43 12.80
N GLU A 86 -4.08 3.46 13.71
CA GLU A 86 -4.46 3.56 15.12
C GLU A 86 -3.50 4.44 15.95
N ASN A 87 -2.25 4.61 15.49
CA ASN A 87 -1.19 5.33 16.21
C ASN A 87 -0.98 6.78 15.71
N ILE A 88 -1.78 7.26 14.77
CA ILE A 88 -1.70 8.62 14.19
C ILE A 88 -3.03 9.39 14.16
#